data_AF-A0A9E4MMW1-F1
#
_entry.id   AF-A0A9E4MMW1-F1
#
_cell.length_a   1.000
_cell.length_b   1.000
_cell.length_c   1.000
_cell.angle_alpha   90.00
_cell.angle_beta   90.00
_cell.angle_gamma   90.00
#
_symmetry.space_group_name_H-M   'P 1'
#
loop_
_entity.id
_entity.type
_entity.pdbx_description
1 polymer ?
#
loop_
_entity_poly.entity_id
_entity_poly.type
_entity_poly.pdbx_seq_one_letter_code
_entity_poly.pdbx_strand_id
1 'polypeptide(L)'
;MTAPDIPSTPSLLFAQAKVFGLMSAFVKLQAAVSHLTRKARTRAPFREDEKEFLVELFECFSLGGRAVGYSEAAQLSRHYVHGNGKTLRISSEVYEESVIVRDVQAVMKRQIVDDLKKNKGAVALSSADARLAKLPGFHALSSRTRNQDTHGRVLPGGWLFTEQSNQRLQKANNRFQLQSVSQGSGSLVSTTWRVDDEYLFEGFDKDFVTNIPIRENMILLMPDGLSAYMTTLRIAKAFKHYAEWKEEWQPSEKSVSPRPPRRPSPPGSGANAH
;
A
#
# COMPACT_ATOMS: atom_id res chain seq x y z
N MET A 1 0.60 11.86 -41.53
CA MET A 1 1.71 11.65 -40.59
C MET A 1 1.90 10.15 -40.46
N THR A 2 3.06 9.63 -40.83
CA THR A 2 3.42 8.21 -40.64
C THR A 2 3.41 7.87 -39.15
N ALA A 3 2.93 6.68 -38.80
CA ALA A 3 2.99 6.21 -37.41
C ALA A 3 4.47 6.18 -36.97
N PRO A 4 4.82 6.66 -35.77
CA PRO A 4 6.18 6.52 -35.27
C PRO A 4 6.52 5.03 -35.13
N ASP A 5 7.70 4.63 -35.59
CA ASP A 5 8.23 3.29 -35.33
C ASP A 5 8.37 3.10 -33.82
N ILE A 6 7.75 2.04 -33.30
CA ILE A 6 7.86 1.71 -31.88
C ILE A 6 9.24 1.10 -31.64
N PRO A 7 9.98 1.56 -30.61
CA PRO A 7 11.29 1.01 -30.31
C PRO A 7 11.19 -0.49 -30.02
N SER A 8 12.03 -1.30 -30.66
CA SER A 8 12.07 -2.74 -30.44
C SER A 8 12.69 -3.16 -29.10
N THR A 9 13.36 -2.23 -28.39
CA THR A 9 14.08 -2.52 -27.15
C THR A 9 13.91 -1.39 -26.13
N PRO A 10 12.73 -1.26 -25.48
CA PRO A 10 12.53 -0.31 -24.39
C PRO A 10 13.56 -0.45 -23.27
N SER A 11 14.04 -1.66 -22.99
CA SER A 11 15.11 -1.93 -22.01
C SER A 11 16.41 -1.19 -22.31
N LEU A 12 16.84 -1.18 -23.58
CA LEU A 12 18.01 -0.43 -24.03
C LEU A 12 17.80 1.08 -23.86
N LEU A 13 16.63 1.59 -24.22
CA LEU A 13 16.31 3.01 -24.04
C LEU A 13 16.28 3.40 -22.55
N PHE A 14 15.77 2.53 -21.68
CA PHE A 14 15.82 2.74 -20.23
C PHE A 14 17.26 2.79 -19.74
N ALA A 15 18.11 1.85 -20.14
CA ALA A 15 19.52 1.84 -19.77
C ALA A 15 20.23 3.11 -20.26
N GLN A 16 19.97 3.54 -21.49
CA GLN A 16 20.52 4.75 -22.09
C GLN A 16 20.09 6.03 -21.34
N ALA A 17 18.81 6.15 -21.01
CA ALA A 17 18.30 7.28 -20.25
C ALA A 17 18.80 7.26 -18.79
N LYS A 18 18.75 6.11 -18.12
CA LYS A 18 19.13 5.95 -16.72
C LYS A 18 20.63 6.13 -16.49
N VAL A 19 21.44 5.31 -17.17
CA VAL A 19 22.89 5.20 -16.94
C VAL A 19 23.61 6.37 -17.60
N PHE A 20 23.35 6.60 -18.89
CA PHE A 20 24.09 7.60 -19.68
C PHE A 20 23.41 8.98 -19.71
N GLY A 21 22.18 9.11 -19.21
CA GLY A 21 21.48 10.40 -19.19
C GLY A 21 21.09 10.88 -20.60
N LEU A 22 20.89 9.95 -21.54
CA LEU A 22 20.56 10.30 -22.92
C LEU A 22 19.11 10.77 -23.03
N MET A 23 18.92 12.08 -23.10
CA MET A 23 17.60 12.70 -23.26
C MET A 23 16.88 12.22 -24.53
N SER A 24 17.61 11.94 -25.61
CA SER A 24 17.04 11.40 -26.85
C SER A 24 16.40 10.01 -26.64
N ALA A 25 16.97 9.17 -25.77
CA ALA A 25 16.39 7.87 -25.43
C ALA A 25 15.12 8.03 -24.58
N PHE A 26 15.14 8.95 -23.61
CA PHE A 26 13.96 9.31 -22.82
C PHE A 26 12.81 9.83 -23.70
N VAL A 27 13.10 10.77 -24.61
CA VAL A 27 12.11 11.32 -25.55
C VAL A 27 11.49 10.23 -26.41
N LYS A 28 12.29 9.26 -26.89
CA LYS A 28 11.77 8.10 -27.64
C LYS A 28 10.84 7.24 -26.81
N LEU A 29 11.19 6.93 -25.56
CA LEU A 29 10.31 6.18 -24.64
C LEU A 29 8.98 6.92 -24.41
N GLN A 30 9.04 8.21 -24.06
CA GLN A 30 7.83 9.00 -23.81
C GLN A 30 6.97 9.13 -25.06
N ALA A 31 7.57 9.31 -26.24
CA ALA A 31 6.85 9.38 -27.51
C ALA A 31 6.13 8.06 -27.83
N ALA A 32 6.76 6.92 -27.59
CA ALA A 32 6.16 5.60 -27.75
C ALA A 32 4.96 5.41 -26.80
N VAL A 33 5.13 5.68 -25.50
CA VAL A 33 4.02 5.63 -24.51
C VAL A 33 2.88 6.56 -24.91
N SER A 34 3.18 7.78 -25.36
CA SER A 34 2.17 8.76 -25.76
C SER A 34 1.42 8.34 -27.03
N HIS A 35 2.13 7.74 -27.99
CA HIS A 35 1.53 7.18 -29.20
C HIS A 35 0.57 6.03 -28.88
N LEU A 36 1.00 5.07 -28.07
CA LEU A 36 0.19 3.92 -27.67
C LEU A 36 -1.00 4.34 -26.79
N THR A 37 -0.81 5.33 -25.92
CA THR A 37 -1.90 5.96 -25.15
C THR A 37 -2.99 6.49 -26.08
N ARG A 38 -2.61 7.26 -27.11
CA ARG A 38 -3.57 7.81 -28.08
C ARG A 38 -4.28 6.69 -28.85
N LYS A 39 -3.56 5.65 -29.28
CA LYS A 39 -4.16 4.48 -29.93
C LYS A 39 -5.18 3.77 -29.04
N ALA A 40 -4.86 3.58 -27.77
CA ALA A 40 -5.78 2.98 -26.80
C ALA A 40 -7.05 3.83 -26.61
N ARG A 41 -6.91 5.16 -26.49
CA ARG A 41 -8.06 6.08 -26.38
C ARG A 41 -8.97 6.03 -27.60
N THR A 42 -8.41 5.95 -28.80
CA THR A 42 -9.17 5.86 -30.05
C THR A 42 -9.56 4.43 -30.42
N ARG A 43 -9.25 3.44 -29.58
CA ARG A 43 -9.46 2.00 -29.83
C ARG A 43 -8.87 1.52 -31.17
N ALA A 44 -7.76 2.13 -31.59
CA ALA A 44 -7.07 1.71 -32.80
C ALA A 44 -6.42 0.32 -32.60
N PRO A 45 -6.31 -0.52 -33.64
CA PRO A 45 -5.68 -1.83 -33.53
C PRO A 45 -4.21 -1.74 -33.11
N PHE A 46 -3.78 -2.61 -32.20
CA PHE A 46 -2.38 -2.76 -31.79
C PHE A 46 -1.70 -3.88 -32.58
N ARG A 47 -0.51 -3.60 -33.10
CA ARG A 47 0.37 -4.61 -33.70
C ARG A 47 1.09 -5.41 -32.60
N GLU A 48 1.70 -6.53 -32.98
CA GLU A 48 2.40 -7.39 -32.02
C GLU A 48 3.66 -6.75 -31.42
N ASP A 49 4.44 -6.01 -32.22
CA ASP A 49 5.61 -5.25 -31.74
C ASP A 49 5.21 -4.18 -30.69
N GLU A 50 4.06 -3.56 -30.88
CA GLU A 50 3.54 -2.56 -29.93
C GLU A 50 3.07 -3.18 -28.62
N LYS A 51 2.52 -4.40 -28.68
CA LYS A 51 2.13 -5.19 -27.52
C LYS A 51 3.36 -5.67 -26.75
N GLU A 52 4.35 -6.19 -27.47
CA GLU A 52 5.64 -6.62 -26.92
C GLU A 52 6.34 -5.46 -26.20
N PHE A 53 6.38 -4.28 -26.81
CA PHE A 53 6.89 -3.06 -26.17
C PHE A 53 6.23 -2.78 -24.80
N LEU A 54 4.90 -2.92 -24.69
CA LEU A 54 4.18 -2.68 -23.43
C LEU A 54 4.50 -3.73 -22.37
N VAL A 55 4.66 -4.99 -22.78
CA VAL A 55 5.08 -6.08 -21.88
C VAL A 55 6.49 -5.79 -21.35
N GLU A 56 7.44 -5.54 -22.24
CA GLU A 56 8.82 -5.23 -21.88
C GLU A 56 8.94 -3.96 -21.02
N LEU A 57 8.06 -2.98 -21.21
CA LEU A 57 8.01 -1.79 -20.36
C LEU A 57 7.77 -2.15 -18.88
N PHE A 58 6.83 -3.06 -18.60
CA PHE A 58 6.55 -3.56 -17.26
C PHE A 58 7.65 -4.48 -16.74
N GLU A 59 8.31 -5.25 -17.61
CA GLU A 59 9.52 -5.98 -17.25
C GLU A 59 10.64 -5.05 -16.80
N CYS A 60 10.83 -3.91 -17.49
CA CYS A 60 11.77 -2.87 -17.10
C CYS A 60 11.44 -2.30 -15.72
N PHE A 61 10.15 -2.06 -15.41
CA PHE A 61 9.72 -1.65 -14.08
C PHE A 61 10.03 -2.70 -13.02
N SER A 62 9.80 -3.98 -13.31
CA SER A 62 10.15 -5.09 -12.43
C SER A 62 11.66 -5.15 -12.17
N LEU A 63 12.49 -5.14 -13.22
CA LEU A 63 13.94 -5.22 -13.10
C LEU A 63 14.51 -4.00 -12.37
N GLY A 64 14.07 -2.80 -12.75
CA GLY A 64 14.47 -1.54 -12.12
C GLY A 64 14.08 -1.49 -10.64
N GLY A 65 12.84 -1.89 -10.32
CA GLY A 65 12.34 -1.96 -8.95
C GLY A 65 13.18 -2.90 -8.07
N ARG A 66 13.55 -4.08 -8.56
CA ARG A 66 14.46 -4.99 -7.84
C ARG A 66 15.82 -4.36 -7.61
N ALA A 67 16.41 -3.73 -8.62
CA ALA A 67 17.73 -3.13 -8.55
C ALA A 67 17.82 -1.99 -7.50
N VAL A 68 16.70 -1.28 -7.25
CA VAL A 68 16.65 -0.18 -6.27
C VAL A 68 16.01 -0.56 -4.93
N GLY A 69 15.67 -1.84 -4.72
CA GLY A 69 15.14 -2.33 -3.43
C GLY A 69 13.62 -2.25 -3.26
N TYR A 70 12.84 -2.11 -4.34
CA TYR A 70 11.37 -2.14 -4.32
C TYR A 70 10.84 -3.53 -4.74
N SER A 71 11.16 -4.56 -3.95
CA SER A 71 10.85 -5.95 -4.25
C SER A 71 9.36 -6.21 -4.48
N GLU A 72 8.48 -5.63 -3.68
CA GLU A 72 7.03 -5.83 -3.76
C GLU A 72 6.47 -5.24 -5.05
N ALA A 73 6.78 -3.98 -5.33
CA ALA A 73 6.35 -3.29 -6.56
C ALA A 73 6.85 -4.01 -7.82
N ALA A 74 8.09 -4.52 -7.78
CA ALA A 74 8.65 -5.30 -8.88
C ALA A 74 7.93 -6.65 -9.07
N GLN A 75 7.60 -7.34 -7.97
CA GLN A 75 6.86 -8.60 -8.02
C GLN A 75 5.47 -8.39 -8.61
N LEU A 76 4.77 -7.32 -8.20
CA LEU A 76 3.47 -6.93 -8.73
C LEU A 76 3.54 -6.63 -10.24
N SER A 77 4.49 -5.79 -10.65
CA SER A 77 4.69 -5.41 -12.06
C SER A 77 4.97 -6.63 -12.94
N ARG A 78 5.82 -7.55 -12.48
CA ARG A 78 6.12 -8.80 -13.20
C ARG A 78 4.91 -9.70 -13.34
N HIS A 79 4.15 -9.87 -12.25
CA HIS A 79 2.96 -10.73 -12.24
C HIS A 79 1.83 -10.15 -13.08
N TYR A 80 1.78 -8.83 -13.27
CA TYR A 80 0.78 -8.19 -14.14
C TYR A 80 0.86 -8.66 -15.59
N VAL A 81 2.09 -8.80 -16.14
CA VAL A 81 2.30 -9.16 -17.56
C VAL A 81 2.66 -10.63 -17.79
N HIS A 82 3.22 -11.33 -16.79
CA HIS A 82 3.55 -12.77 -16.91
C HIS A 82 2.69 -13.68 -16.05
N GLY A 83 1.87 -13.12 -15.16
CA GLY A 83 0.98 -13.89 -14.31
C GLY A 83 -0.21 -14.45 -15.08
N ASN A 84 -0.91 -15.36 -14.43
CA ASN A 84 -2.14 -15.95 -14.97
C ASN A 84 -3.42 -15.31 -14.39
N GLY A 85 -3.30 -14.22 -13.64
CA GLY A 85 -4.41 -13.57 -12.93
C GLY A 85 -4.72 -14.18 -11.55
N LYS A 86 -3.98 -15.22 -11.12
CA LYS A 86 -4.14 -15.78 -9.77
C LYS A 86 -3.67 -14.81 -8.70
N THR A 87 -4.26 -14.96 -7.52
CA THR A 87 -3.87 -14.23 -6.32
C THR A 87 -2.37 -14.37 -6.05
N LEU A 88 -1.71 -13.25 -5.79
CA LEU A 88 -0.28 -13.20 -5.50
C LEU A 88 -0.04 -12.90 -4.01
N ARG A 89 0.78 -13.73 -3.34
CA ARG A 89 1.32 -13.38 -2.03
C ARG A 89 2.60 -12.55 -2.21
N ILE A 90 2.66 -11.39 -1.58
CA ILE A 90 3.86 -10.55 -1.49
C ILE A 90 4.46 -10.59 -0.08
N SER A 91 5.66 -10.05 0.09
CA SER A 91 6.32 -9.97 1.40
C SER A 91 5.51 -9.12 2.38
N SER A 92 5.38 -9.58 3.63
CA SER A 92 4.75 -8.84 4.71
C SER A 92 5.69 -7.86 5.42
N GLU A 93 7.00 -8.06 5.31
CA GLU A 93 8.03 -7.28 6.00
C GLU A 93 7.80 -5.77 5.90
N VAL A 94 7.47 -5.28 4.70
CA VAL A 94 7.27 -3.86 4.45
C VAL A 94 6.07 -3.27 5.23
N TYR A 95 5.05 -4.09 5.51
CA TYR A 95 3.91 -3.72 6.35
C TYR A 95 4.27 -3.85 7.84
N GLU A 96 5.03 -4.88 8.22
CA GLU A 96 5.50 -5.10 9.59
C GLU A 96 6.42 -3.99 10.10
N GLU A 97 7.16 -3.35 9.19
CA GLU A 97 8.05 -2.22 9.48
C GLU A 97 7.32 -0.87 9.54
N SER A 98 6.11 -0.78 8.98
CA SER A 98 5.39 0.48 8.85
C SER A 98 4.90 1.02 10.20
N VAL A 99 5.17 2.32 10.42
CA VAL A 99 4.79 3.01 11.66
C VAL A 99 3.28 3.05 11.82
N ILE A 100 2.53 3.37 10.76
CA ILE A 100 1.07 3.43 10.85
C ILE A 100 0.46 2.05 11.07
N VAL A 101 1.05 0.99 10.51
CA VAL A 101 0.58 -0.39 10.73
C VAL A 101 0.74 -0.76 12.21
N ARG A 102 1.92 -0.55 12.79
CA ARG A 102 2.20 -0.85 14.20
C ARG A 102 1.29 -0.07 15.15
N ASP A 103 1.07 1.21 14.87
CA ASP A 103 0.19 2.06 15.68
C ASP A 103 -1.28 1.58 15.62
N VAL A 104 -1.78 1.23 14.44
CA VAL A 104 -3.13 0.67 14.27
C VAL A 104 -3.24 -0.71 14.94
N GLN A 105 -2.23 -1.58 14.80
CA GLN A 105 -2.18 -2.86 15.49
C GLN A 105 -2.28 -2.69 17.00
N ALA A 106 -1.58 -1.71 17.59
CA ALA A 106 -1.65 -1.45 19.03
C ALA A 106 -3.06 -1.09 19.49
N VAL A 107 -3.83 -0.35 18.68
CA VAL A 107 -5.23 -0.04 18.98
C VAL A 107 -6.12 -1.25 18.76
N MET A 108 -5.95 -1.98 17.65
CA MET A 108 -6.71 -3.19 17.34
C MET A 108 -6.52 -4.27 18.40
N LYS A 109 -5.29 -4.48 18.91
CA LYS A 109 -4.99 -5.43 19.99
C LYS A 109 -5.81 -5.16 21.25
N ARG A 110 -6.03 -3.89 21.63
CA ARG A 110 -6.89 -3.55 22.78
C ARG A 110 -8.33 -4.01 22.56
N GLN A 111 -8.88 -3.75 21.38
CA GLN A 111 -10.23 -4.19 21.02
C GLN A 111 -10.33 -5.73 20.95
N ILE A 112 -9.30 -6.40 20.42
CA ILE A 112 -9.22 -7.87 20.35
C ILE A 112 -9.28 -8.48 21.76
N VAL A 113 -8.56 -7.92 22.74
CA VAL A 113 -8.64 -8.40 24.14
C VAL A 113 -10.06 -8.29 24.68
N ASP A 114 -10.72 -7.16 24.46
CA ASP A 114 -12.09 -6.94 24.94
C ASP A 114 -13.10 -7.88 24.27
N ASP A 115 -12.90 -8.19 22.98
CA ASP A 115 -13.74 -9.11 22.23
C ASP A 115 -13.51 -10.56 22.65
N LEU A 116 -12.27 -10.99 22.88
CA LEU A 116 -11.93 -12.33 23.38
C LEU A 116 -12.45 -12.58 24.81
N LYS A 117 -12.54 -11.54 25.65
CA LYS A 117 -13.17 -11.66 26.98
C LYS A 117 -14.67 -11.93 26.90
N LYS A 118 -15.34 -11.44 25.85
CA LYS A 118 -16.78 -11.59 25.63
C LYS A 118 -17.12 -12.86 24.85
N ASN A 119 -16.23 -13.27 23.93
CA ASN A 119 -16.41 -14.38 23.02
C ASN A 119 -15.30 -15.41 23.20
N LYS A 120 -15.65 -16.68 23.47
CA LYS A 120 -14.68 -17.79 23.60
C LYS A 120 -14.09 -18.28 22.26
N GLY A 121 -14.38 -17.59 21.15
CA GLY A 121 -14.00 -17.99 19.78
C GLY A 121 -12.97 -17.07 19.14
N ALA A 122 -12.63 -17.37 17.88
CA ALA A 122 -11.78 -16.51 17.08
C ALA A 122 -12.44 -15.14 16.87
N VAL A 123 -11.64 -14.08 16.95
CA VAL A 123 -12.06 -12.69 16.72
C VAL A 123 -11.46 -12.21 15.41
N ALA A 124 -12.32 -11.79 14.48
CA ALA A 124 -11.90 -11.07 13.28
C ALA A 124 -12.12 -9.57 13.48
N LEU A 125 -11.15 -8.75 13.08
CA LEU A 125 -11.20 -7.30 13.19
C LEU A 125 -10.53 -6.66 11.97
N SER A 126 -11.05 -5.52 11.54
CA SER A 126 -10.47 -4.71 10.46
C SER A 126 -10.25 -3.29 10.96
N SER A 127 -9.26 -2.59 10.40
CA SER A 127 -9.08 -1.15 10.63
C SER A 127 -10.31 -0.32 10.21
N ALA A 128 -11.20 -0.88 9.38
CA ALA A 128 -12.48 -0.30 9.00
C ALA A 128 -13.61 -0.49 10.03
N ASP A 129 -13.38 -1.26 11.11
CA ASP A 129 -14.41 -1.52 12.11
C ASP A 129 -14.83 -0.23 12.82
N ALA A 130 -16.13 0.09 12.76
CA ALA A 130 -16.69 1.32 13.32
C ALA A 130 -16.48 1.47 14.84
N ARG A 131 -16.22 0.37 15.56
CA ARG A 131 -15.90 0.40 16.99
C ARG A 131 -14.53 1.03 17.24
N LEU A 132 -13.56 0.80 16.35
CA LEU A 132 -12.22 1.38 16.46
C LEU A 132 -12.26 2.90 16.34
N ALA A 133 -13.10 3.45 15.46
CA ALA A 133 -13.26 4.90 15.27
C ALA A 133 -13.68 5.64 16.56
N LYS A 134 -14.29 4.94 17.52
CA LYS A 134 -14.69 5.49 18.82
C LYS A 134 -13.57 5.47 19.86
N LEU A 135 -12.48 4.75 19.61
CA LEU A 135 -11.36 4.66 20.53
C LEU A 135 -10.48 5.92 20.43
N PRO A 136 -10.15 6.60 21.55
CA PRO A 136 -9.33 7.81 21.53
C PRO A 136 -7.99 7.62 20.79
N GLY A 137 -7.37 6.44 20.96
CA GLY A 137 -6.13 6.08 20.28
C GLY A 137 -6.27 6.05 18.75
N PHE A 138 -7.39 5.55 18.23
CA PHE A 138 -7.62 5.48 16.78
C PHE A 138 -7.90 6.86 16.18
N HIS A 139 -8.67 7.69 16.89
CA HIS A 139 -8.95 9.06 16.46
C HIS A 139 -7.66 9.88 16.33
N ALA A 140 -6.70 9.71 17.25
CA ALA A 140 -5.40 10.36 17.18
C ALA A 140 -4.61 9.98 15.90
N LEU A 141 -4.73 8.73 15.45
CA LEU A 141 -4.09 8.27 14.20
C LEU A 141 -4.72 8.87 12.93
N SER A 142 -5.94 9.40 13.04
CA SER A 142 -6.64 10.08 11.94
C SER A 142 -6.33 11.58 11.88
N SER A 143 -5.56 12.12 12.83
CA SER A 143 -5.29 13.54 12.92
C SER A 143 -4.54 14.07 11.70
N ARG A 144 -4.97 15.23 11.20
CA ARG A 144 -4.25 15.96 10.14
C ARG A 144 -2.91 16.54 10.60
N THR A 145 -2.67 16.64 11.91
CA THR A 145 -1.41 17.13 12.48
C THR A 145 -0.30 16.08 12.52
N ARG A 146 -0.62 14.82 12.22
CA ARG A 146 0.35 13.73 12.16
C ARG A 146 1.26 13.92 10.94
N ASN A 147 2.56 13.73 11.14
CA ASN A 147 3.54 13.88 10.06
C ASN A 147 3.36 12.72 9.05
N GLN A 148 2.82 13.04 7.88
CA GLN A 148 2.52 12.04 6.84
C GLN A 148 3.80 11.41 6.28
N ASP A 149 4.92 12.11 6.31
CA ASP A 149 6.17 11.60 5.76
C ASP A 149 6.76 10.51 6.63
N THR A 150 6.60 10.58 7.95
CA THR A 150 7.29 9.66 8.88
C THR A 150 6.35 8.71 9.62
N HIS A 151 5.08 9.06 9.76
CA HIS A 151 4.15 8.35 10.65
C HIS A 151 2.89 7.81 9.95
N GLY A 152 2.63 8.23 8.70
CA GLY A 152 1.37 7.93 8.01
C GLY A 152 0.15 8.44 8.76
N ARG A 153 -1.05 8.01 8.35
CA ARG A 153 -2.32 8.33 9.05
C ARG A 153 -3.44 7.38 8.67
N VAL A 154 -4.49 7.34 9.48
CA VAL A 154 -5.77 6.73 9.11
C VAL A 154 -6.63 7.72 8.33
N LEU A 155 -7.23 7.26 7.25
CA LEU A 155 -8.18 7.96 6.39
C LEU A 155 -9.62 7.49 6.69
N PRO A 156 -10.65 8.21 6.21
CA PRO A 156 -12.05 7.80 6.36
C PRO A 156 -12.29 6.36 5.90
N GLY A 157 -13.11 5.60 6.62
CA GLY A 157 -13.36 4.19 6.34
C GLY A 157 -12.27 3.24 6.83
N GLY A 158 -11.32 3.71 7.64
CA GLY A 158 -10.28 2.87 8.23
C GLY A 158 -9.14 2.49 7.29
N TRP A 159 -9.00 3.21 6.17
CA TRP A 159 -7.88 3.07 5.27
C TRP A 159 -6.61 3.64 5.90
N LEU A 160 -5.51 2.91 5.84
CA LEU A 160 -4.21 3.36 6.29
C LEU A 160 -3.51 4.00 5.10
N PHE A 161 -3.07 5.24 5.26
CA PHE A 161 -2.14 5.90 4.35
C PHE A 161 -0.75 5.80 4.94
N THR A 162 0.13 5.06 4.26
CA THR A 162 1.50 4.78 4.73
C THR A 162 2.34 6.06 4.85
N GLU A 163 3.39 6.00 5.67
CA GLU A 163 4.40 7.04 5.75
C GLU A 163 5.10 7.28 4.39
N GLN A 164 5.27 8.54 3.98
CA GLN A 164 5.88 8.85 2.68
C GLN A 164 7.39 8.53 2.64
N SER A 165 8.05 8.35 3.77
CA SER A 165 9.43 7.86 3.83
C SER A 165 9.54 6.38 3.46
N ASN A 166 8.47 5.59 3.61
CA ASN A 166 8.45 4.18 3.23
C ASN A 166 8.23 4.03 1.72
N GLN A 167 9.33 4.18 0.98
CA GLN A 167 9.32 4.13 -0.48
C GLN A 167 8.84 2.77 -1.03
N ARG A 168 9.05 1.66 -0.31
CA ARG A 168 8.58 0.34 -0.73
C ARG A 168 7.05 0.29 -0.77
N LEU A 169 6.36 0.69 0.32
CA LEU A 169 4.89 0.76 0.32
C LEU A 169 4.36 1.85 -0.62
N GLN A 170 5.04 3.00 -0.74
CA GLN A 170 4.66 4.02 -1.71
C GLN A 170 4.54 3.48 -3.15
N LYS A 171 5.44 2.57 -3.54
CA LYS A 171 5.46 1.99 -4.90
C LYS A 171 4.66 0.71 -5.04
N ALA A 172 4.36 0.02 -3.95
CA ALA A 172 3.64 -1.25 -3.97
C ALA A 172 2.16 -1.12 -3.59
N ASN A 173 1.87 -0.50 -2.44
CA ASN A 173 0.53 -0.35 -1.90
C ASN A 173 0.54 0.74 -0.81
N ASN A 174 0.21 1.98 -1.16
CA ASN A 174 0.32 3.11 -0.25
C ASN A 174 -0.97 3.39 0.54
N ARG A 175 -2.07 2.69 0.21
CA ARG A 175 -3.40 2.87 0.80
C ARG A 175 -4.11 1.53 0.90
N PHE A 176 -4.22 1.01 2.11
CA PHE A 176 -4.78 -0.32 2.35
C PHE A 176 -5.57 -0.39 3.65
N GLN A 177 -6.34 -1.46 3.85
CA GLN A 177 -6.94 -1.77 5.15
C GLN A 177 -6.19 -2.92 5.81
N LEU A 178 -6.00 -2.82 7.13
CA LEU A 178 -5.39 -3.87 7.92
C LEU A 178 -6.47 -4.77 8.50
N GLN A 179 -6.31 -6.07 8.33
CA GLN A 179 -7.20 -7.09 8.87
C GLN A 179 -6.45 -7.98 9.86
N SER A 180 -7.20 -8.57 10.78
CA SER A 180 -6.67 -9.52 11.75
C SER A 180 -7.67 -10.62 12.06
N VAL A 181 -7.16 -11.83 12.25
CA VAL A 181 -7.87 -12.93 12.90
C VAL A 181 -7.06 -13.37 14.12
N SER A 182 -7.68 -13.35 15.29
CA SER A 182 -7.05 -13.61 16.58
C SER A 182 -7.72 -14.73 17.34
N GLN A 183 -6.92 -15.51 18.05
CA GLN A 183 -7.39 -16.58 18.95
C GLN A 183 -6.65 -16.48 20.28
N GLY A 184 -7.40 -16.58 21.38
CA GLY A 184 -6.83 -16.66 22.72
C GLY A 184 -6.50 -18.09 23.11
N SER A 185 -5.31 -18.30 23.69
CA SER A 185 -4.89 -19.57 24.28
C SER A 185 -4.21 -19.30 25.62
N GLY A 186 -4.95 -19.45 26.71
CA GLY A 186 -4.47 -19.09 28.05
C GLY A 186 -4.17 -17.60 28.16
N SER A 187 -2.91 -17.26 28.47
CA SER A 187 -2.42 -15.87 28.57
C SER A 187 -1.88 -15.31 27.26
N LEU A 188 -1.81 -16.11 26.19
CA LEU A 188 -1.29 -15.71 24.90
C LEU A 188 -2.43 -15.47 23.91
N VAL A 189 -2.23 -14.48 23.05
CA VAL A 189 -3.08 -14.23 21.88
C VAL A 189 -2.24 -14.44 20.63
N SER A 190 -2.67 -15.35 19.77
CA SER A 190 -2.11 -15.53 18.44
C SER A 190 -2.94 -14.71 17.46
N THR A 191 -2.31 -13.79 16.73
CA THR A 191 -2.94 -12.96 15.71
C THR A 191 -2.30 -13.21 14.36
N THR A 192 -3.12 -13.51 13.35
CA THR A 192 -2.73 -13.43 11.95
C THR A 192 -3.17 -12.07 11.41
N TRP A 193 -2.21 -11.26 10.98
CA TRP A 193 -2.41 -9.97 10.35
C TRP A 193 -2.39 -10.13 8.83
N ARG A 194 -3.23 -9.38 8.14
CA ARG A 194 -3.37 -9.50 6.70
C ARG A 194 -3.73 -8.17 6.04
N VAL A 195 -3.16 -7.94 4.87
CA VAL A 195 -3.56 -6.89 3.94
C VAL A 195 -3.93 -7.57 2.64
N ASP A 196 -5.13 -7.30 2.12
CA ASP A 196 -5.60 -7.75 0.81
C ASP A 196 -5.91 -6.54 -0.05
N ASP A 197 -5.53 -6.59 -1.33
CA ASP A 197 -5.81 -5.53 -2.27
C ASP A 197 -5.82 -6.05 -3.72
N GLU A 198 -6.23 -5.22 -4.67
CA GLU A 198 -6.29 -5.53 -6.09
C GLU A 198 -5.25 -4.74 -6.87
N TYR A 199 -4.44 -5.45 -7.67
CA TYR A 199 -3.52 -4.82 -8.60
C TYR A 199 -4.26 -4.56 -9.92
N LEU A 200 -4.89 -3.40 -10.00
CA LEU A 200 -5.63 -2.90 -11.16
C LEU A 200 -5.28 -1.44 -11.40
N PHE A 201 -5.49 -0.97 -12.63
CA PHE A 201 -5.22 0.41 -13.03
C PHE A 201 -6.54 1.12 -13.36
N GLU A 202 -6.56 2.42 -13.08
CA GLU A 202 -7.70 3.28 -13.41
C GLU A 202 -7.88 3.41 -14.92
N GLY A 203 -9.13 3.52 -15.37
CA GLY A 203 -9.46 3.74 -16.76
C GLY A 203 -9.08 5.14 -17.26
N PHE A 204 -9.23 5.37 -18.57
CA PHE A 204 -9.02 6.69 -19.18
C PHE A 204 -10.02 7.76 -18.71
N ASP A 205 -11.09 7.40 -18.01
CA ASP A 205 -12.07 8.34 -17.45
C ASP A 205 -11.52 9.15 -16.26
N LYS A 206 -10.47 8.65 -15.59
CA LYS A 206 -9.83 9.35 -14.46
C LYS A 206 -8.65 10.21 -14.85
N ASP A 207 -8.14 10.05 -16.09
CA ASP A 207 -6.92 10.70 -16.57
C ASP A 207 -5.73 10.63 -15.59
N PHE A 208 -5.66 9.56 -14.80
CA PHE A 208 -4.58 9.36 -13.84
C PHE A 208 -3.28 9.00 -14.56
N VAL A 209 -2.17 9.56 -14.08
CA VAL A 209 -0.83 9.37 -14.63
C VAL A 209 0.12 8.99 -13.51
N THR A 210 0.75 7.84 -13.67
CA THR A 210 1.83 7.40 -12.80
C THR A 210 3.16 7.99 -13.28
N ASN A 211 3.83 8.70 -12.38
CA ASN A 211 5.15 9.28 -12.62
C ASN A 211 6.23 8.25 -12.32
N ILE A 212 6.96 7.79 -13.34
CA ILE A 212 8.07 6.85 -13.21
C ILE A 212 9.41 7.61 -13.33
N PRO A 213 10.08 7.94 -12.22
CA PRO A 213 11.35 8.65 -12.26
C PRO A 213 12.44 7.72 -12.80
N ILE A 214 13.00 8.08 -13.95
CA ILE A 214 14.14 7.38 -14.55
C ILE A 214 15.42 8.01 -14.01
N ARG A 215 15.57 9.33 -14.13
CA ARG A 215 16.73 10.10 -13.66
C ARG A 215 16.27 11.47 -13.19
N GLU A 216 17.16 12.24 -12.58
CA GLU A 216 16.95 13.66 -12.34
C GLU A 216 16.44 14.35 -13.62
N ASN A 217 15.31 15.06 -13.51
CA ASN A 217 14.61 15.73 -14.61
C ASN A 217 14.11 14.82 -15.75
N MET A 218 14.11 13.50 -15.59
CA MET A 218 13.56 12.52 -16.55
C MET A 218 12.51 11.65 -15.87
N ILE A 219 11.25 12.06 -15.99
CA ILE A 219 10.11 11.37 -15.42
C ILE A 219 9.26 10.84 -16.56
N LEU A 220 9.20 9.52 -16.73
CA LEU A 220 8.32 8.90 -17.70
C LEU A 220 6.89 8.98 -17.17
N LEU A 221 6.02 9.62 -17.94
CA LEU A 221 4.60 9.73 -17.65
C LEU A 221 3.90 8.51 -18.22
N MET A 222 3.40 7.64 -17.35
CA MET A 222 2.67 6.43 -17.70
C MET A 222 1.18 6.62 -17.36
N PRO A 223 0.31 6.83 -18.35
CA PRO A 223 -1.13 6.92 -18.10
C PRO A 223 -1.68 5.57 -17.61
N ASP A 224 -2.38 5.58 -16.48
CA ASP A 224 -2.96 4.36 -15.92
C ASP A 224 -3.99 3.74 -16.86
N GLY A 225 -4.72 4.57 -17.61
CA GLY A 225 -5.65 4.09 -18.63
C GLY A 225 -4.96 3.24 -19.72
N LEU A 226 -3.69 3.51 -20.06
CA LEU A 226 -2.93 2.65 -20.97
C LEU A 226 -2.60 1.33 -20.30
N SER A 227 -2.13 1.36 -19.05
CA SER A 227 -1.89 0.17 -18.24
C SER A 227 -3.15 -0.69 -18.12
N ALA A 228 -4.30 -0.09 -17.82
CA ALA A 228 -5.60 -0.76 -17.76
C ALA A 228 -5.98 -1.40 -19.10
N TYR A 229 -5.78 -0.67 -20.22
CA TYR A 229 -6.10 -1.15 -21.57
C TYR A 229 -5.28 -2.39 -21.99
N MET A 230 -4.11 -2.62 -21.39
CA MET A 230 -3.32 -3.85 -21.61
C MET A 230 -4.10 -5.13 -21.29
N THR A 231 -5.04 -5.08 -20.33
CA THR A 231 -5.94 -6.22 -20.04
C THR A 231 -6.90 -6.50 -21.18
N THR A 232 -7.40 -5.45 -21.86
CA THR A 232 -8.25 -5.57 -23.05
C THR A 232 -7.47 -6.16 -24.23
N LEU A 233 -6.19 -5.82 -24.34
CA LEU A 233 -5.26 -6.40 -25.31
C LEU A 233 -4.85 -7.84 -24.98
N ARG A 234 -5.24 -8.38 -23.82
CA ARG A 234 -4.88 -9.72 -23.32
C ARG A 234 -3.37 -9.95 -23.13
N ILE A 235 -2.60 -8.88 -22.92
CA ILE A 235 -1.15 -8.93 -22.65
C ILE A 235 -0.83 -8.67 -21.17
N ALA A 236 -1.85 -8.39 -20.37
CA ALA A 236 -1.76 -8.28 -18.92
C ALA A 236 -3.06 -8.78 -18.28
N LYS A 237 -3.03 -9.03 -16.98
CA LYS A 237 -4.19 -9.46 -16.19
C LYS A 237 -4.20 -8.74 -14.85
N ALA A 238 -5.33 -8.13 -14.50
CA ALA A 238 -5.56 -7.70 -13.12
C ALA A 238 -5.61 -8.92 -12.18
N PHE A 239 -5.19 -8.76 -10.93
CA PHE A 239 -5.15 -9.84 -9.96
C PHE A 239 -5.26 -9.32 -8.53
N LYS A 240 -5.72 -10.18 -7.61
CA LYS A 240 -5.67 -9.92 -6.17
C LYS A 240 -4.28 -10.16 -5.63
N HIS A 241 -3.86 -9.41 -4.64
CA HIS A 241 -2.64 -9.68 -3.91
C HIS A 241 -2.86 -9.54 -2.40
N TYR A 242 -1.98 -10.17 -1.63
CA TYR A 242 -2.04 -10.06 -0.18
C TYR A 242 -0.67 -10.20 0.47
N ALA A 243 -0.54 -9.61 1.65
CA ALA A 243 0.54 -9.83 2.59
C ALA A 243 -0.05 -10.39 3.89
N GLU A 244 0.62 -11.37 4.50
CA GLU A 244 0.15 -12.03 5.71
C GLU A 244 1.32 -12.41 6.61
N TRP A 245 1.20 -12.07 7.90
CA TRP A 245 2.17 -12.38 8.94
C TRP A 245 1.46 -12.77 10.24
N LYS A 246 2.18 -13.45 11.12
CA LYS A 246 1.67 -13.93 12.41
C LYS A 246 2.46 -13.34 13.55
N GLU A 247 1.78 -13.11 14.65
CA GLU A 247 2.36 -12.60 15.88
C GLU A 247 1.71 -13.29 17.08
N GLU A 248 2.53 -13.64 18.07
CA GLU A 248 2.06 -14.04 19.40
C GLU A 248 2.40 -12.94 20.41
N TRP A 249 1.43 -12.58 21.24
CA TRP A 249 1.59 -11.50 22.22
C TRP A 249 0.76 -11.76 23.47
N GLN A 250 1.17 -11.16 24.58
CA GLN A 250 0.44 -11.21 25.84
C GLN A 250 -0.36 -9.91 26.04
N PRO A 251 -1.64 -9.98 26.41
CA PRO A 251 -2.40 -8.80 26.83
C PRO A 251 -1.72 -8.12 28.02
N SER A 252 -1.20 -6.90 27.86
CA SER A 252 -0.60 -6.18 28.98
C SER A 252 -1.65 -5.82 30.03
N GLU A 253 -1.43 -6.18 31.30
CA GLU A 253 -2.36 -5.94 32.43
C GLU A 253 -2.73 -4.47 32.67
N LYS A 254 -1.95 -3.51 32.14
CA LYS A 254 -2.11 -2.06 32.40
C LYS A 254 -3.31 -1.39 31.71
N SER A 255 -4.26 -2.14 31.16
CA SER A 255 -5.40 -1.59 30.39
C SER A 255 -6.78 -1.83 31.02
N VAL A 256 -6.85 -2.09 32.34
CA VAL A 256 -8.15 -2.25 33.02
C VAL A 256 -8.29 -1.27 34.20
N SER A 257 -9.22 -0.32 33.99
CA SER A 257 -9.92 0.58 34.93
C SER A 257 -9.32 1.96 35.25
N PRO A 258 -10.10 3.06 35.03
CA PRO A 258 -9.81 4.33 35.66
C PRO A 258 -10.10 4.21 37.16
N ARG A 259 -9.08 4.41 38.01
CA ARG A 259 -9.35 4.65 39.44
C ARG A 259 -10.20 5.91 39.54
N PRO A 260 -11.34 5.89 40.25
CA PRO A 260 -12.09 7.11 40.49
C PRO A 260 -11.20 8.10 41.26
N PRO A 261 -11.36 9.42 41.02
CA PRO A 261 -10.56 10.42 41.71
C PRO A 261 -10.76 10.28 43.22
N ARG A 262 -9.65 10.20 43.96
CA ARG A 262 -9.68 10.25 45.42
C ARG A 262 -10.41 11.53 45.82
N ARG A 263 -11.52 11.40 46.55
CA ARG A 263 -12.16 12.55 47.20
C ARG A 263 -11.12 13.24 48.10
N PRO A 264 -11.03 14.58 48.08
CA PRO A 264 -10.22 15.28 49.05
C PRO A 264 -10.77 15.00 50.45
N SER A 265 -9.87 14.64 51.37
CA SER A 265 -10.18 14.47 52.79
C SER A 265 -10.78 15.77 53.35
N PRO A 266 -11.79 15.69 54.24
CA PRO A 266 -12.32 16.89 54.86
C PRO A 266 -11.26 17.55 55.75
N PRO A 267 -11.29 18.89 55.88
CA PRO A 267 -10.37 19.61 56.75
C PRO A 267 -10.56 19.13 58.20
N GLY A 268 -9.47 18.68 58.82
CA GLY A 268 -9.47 18.23 60.20
C GLY A 268 -9.92 19.35 61.13
N SER A 269 -10.98 19.08 61.88
CA SER A 269 -11.38 19.82 63.06
C SER A 269 -10.29 19.69 64.14
N GLY A 270 -9.43 20.70 64.23
CA GLY A 270 -8.53 20.91 65.37
C GLY A 270 -9.15 21.92 66.32
N ALA A 271 -9.88 21.44 67.32
CA ALA A 271 -10.27 22.19 68.50
C ALA A 271 -9.44 21.74 69.70
N ASN A 272 -9.24 22.69 70.62
CA ASN A 272 -8.72 22.64 71.99
C ASN A 272 -7.23 22.99 72.13
N ALA A 273 -6.86 24.12 72.76
CA ALA A 273 -7.14 24.58 74.13
C ALA A 273 -6.40 23.75 75.20
N HIS A 274 -5.19 24.18 75.54
CA HIS A 274 -4.81 24.75 76.84
C HIS A 274 -3.33 25.19 76.80
#